data_AF-A0A920SWV0-F1
#
_entry.id   AF-A0A920SWV0-F1
#
_cell.length_a   1.000
_cell.length_b   1.000
_cell.length_c   1.000
_cell.angle_alpha   90.00
_cell.angle_beta   90.00
_cell.angle_gamma   90.00
#
_symmetry.space_group_name_H-M   'P 1'
#
loop_
_entity.id
_entity.type
_entity.pdbx_description
1 polymer ?
#
loop_
_entity_poly.entity_id
_entity_poly.type
_entity_poly.pdbx_seq_one_letter_code
_entity_poly.pdbx_strand_id
1 'polypeptide(L)'
;MFEGKQHPLRHEPLETIAINADEKSADEIQTAVDLGVIARQQDIANFNHKDWLENPVKGWGESLGTTDGTTTIDIAASKSATLSVNGSDIDAGELLETGQASSQDGKVTTRVLTSQRTWVHGKIIDSSSGKPTPARIHFRSPDGRYFPPYGHTHEVNDNWFEDYGADLLLGDTQYAYVDGTFQGELPVGDVFVEVAKGFEFEPVRQKLRIKPGQRDLEIPIERNSNLRQSGWVTADTHTHFLYSRNGSS
;
A
#
# COMPACT_ATOMS: atom_id res chain seq x y z
N MET A 1 -17.45 -16.77 32.83
CA MET A 1 -18.41 -15.73 32.41
C MET A 1 -17.60 -14.70 31.65
N PHE A 2 -18.06 -14.16 30.53
CA PHE A 2 -17.26 -13.19 29.76
C PHE A 2 -17.36 -11.80 30.43
N GLU A 3 -16.22 -11.23 30.82
CA GLU A 3 -16.12 -9.91 31.49
C GLU A 3 -15.51 -8.83 30.57
N GLY A 4 -15.68 -8.96 29.25
CA GLY A 4 -15.24 -7.95 28.29
C GLY A 4 -16.07 -6.67 28.36
N LYS A 5 -15.41 -5.51 28.24
CA LYS A 5 -16.06 -4.18 28.25
C LYS A 5 -16.85 -3.85 26.97
N GLN A 6 -16.77 -4.70 25.95
CA GLN A 6 -17.43 -4.50 24.64
C GLN A 6 -18.07 -5.79 24.12
N HIS A 7 -18.97 -5.64 23.14
CA HIS A 7 -19.71 -6.75 22.55
C HIS A 7 -18.78 -7.68 21.75
N PRO A 8 -18.74 -9.00 22.01
CA PRO A 8 -17.71 -9.91 21.48
C PRO A 8 -17.78 -10.16 19.96
N LEU A 9 -18.81 -9.67 19.27
CA LEU A 9 -18.96 -9.73 17.82
C LEU A 9 -18.63 -8.41 17.09
N ARG A 10 -18.19 -7.38 17.82
CA ARG A 10 -17.72 -6.13 17.20
C ARG A 10 -16.19 -6.22 17.03
N HIS A 11 -15.78 -6.62 15.83
CA HIS A 11 -14.40 -6.45 15.38
C HIS A 11 -14.17 -4.98 15.03
N GLU A 12 -13.01 -4.45 15.39
CA GLU A 12 -12.51 -3.20 14.82
C GLU A 12 -12.07 -3.44 13.34
N PRO A 13 -11.91 -2.39 12.51
CA PRO A 13 -11.48 -2.55 11.12
C PRO A 13 -10.14 -3.29 10.98
N LEU A 14 -9.89 -3.83 9.79
CA LEU A 14 -8.64 -4.51 9.46
C LEU A 14 -7.48 -3.50 9.48
N GLU A 15 -6.56 -3.69 10.43
CA GLU A 15 -5.36 -2.85 10.59
C GLU A 15 -4.08 -3.64 10.36
N THR A 16 -3.11 -3.01 9.70
CA THR A 16 -1.76 -3.54 9.59
C THR A 16 -0.94 -3.15 10.82
N ILE A 17 -0.40 -4.14 11.51
CA ILE A 17 0.45 -4.01 12.69
C ILE A 17 1.88 -4.40 12.31
N ALA A 18 2.84 -3.51 12.56
CA ALA A 18 4.26 -3.88 12.58
C ALA A 18 4.60 -4.55 13.90
N ILE A 19 5.38 -5.63 13.81
CA ILE A 19 5.87 -6.43 14.93
C ILE A 19 7.40 -6.35 14.91
N ASN A 20 8.00 -6.09 16.07
CA ASN A 20 9.42 -6.36 16.30
C ASN A 20 9.53 -7.38 17.44
N ALA A 21 10.09 -8.55 17.12
CA ALA A 21 10.32 -9.68 18.03
C ALA A 21 11.73 -10.26 17.74
N ASP A 22 12.76 -9.60 18.28
CA ASP A 22 14.18 -9.91 18.04
C ASP A 22 14.60 -9.89 16.55
N GLU A 23 14.10 -8.90 15.78
CA GLU A 23 14.40 -8.71 14.34
C GLU A 23 14.07 -9.91 13.42
N LYS A 24 13.22 -10.84 13.90
CA LYS A 24 12.77 -12.02 13.13
C LYS A 24 11.81 -11.67 12.01
N SER A 25 12.00 -12.34 10.87
CA SER A 25 11.12 -12.28 9.70
C SER A 25 9.73 -12.89 9.97
N ALA A 26 8.79 -12.65 9.06
CA ALA A 26 7.44 -13.19 9.09
C ALA A 26 7.42 -14.72 9.24
N ASP A 27 8.25 -15.46 8.50
CA ASP A 27 8.28 -16.92 8.55
C ASP A 27 8.92 -17.49 9.84
N GLU A 28 9.61 -16.65 10.62
CA GLU A 28 10.28 -17.01 11.87
C GLU A 28 9.46 -16.71 13.14
N ILE A 29 8.28 -16.09 13.00
CA ILE A 29 7.39 -15.77 14.12
C ILE A 29 6.06 -16.53 14.05
N GLN A 30 5.64 -17.10 15.17
CA GLN A 30 4.30 -17.65 15.33
C GLN A 30 3.39 -16.56 15.92
N THR A 31 2.30 -16.22 15.24
CA THR A 31 1.28 -15.30 15.74
C THR A 31 -0.06 -16.00 15.97
N ALA A 32 -0.84 -15.51 16.93
CA ALA A 32 -2.19 -15.96 17.20
C ALA A 32 -3.03 -14.83 17.84
N VAL A 33 -4.34 -14.86 17.63
CA VAL A 33 -5.32 -13.99 18.30
C VAL A 33 -6.53 -14.83 18.73
N ASP A 34 -7.11 -14.52 19.88
CA ASP A 34 -8.25 -15.25 20.45
C ASP A 34 -9.62 -14.71 19.99
N LEU A 35 -9.82 -13.40 20.06
CA LEU A 35 -11.07 -12.70 19.72
C LEU A 35 -10.91 -11.85 18.46
N GLY A 36 -10.36 -12.47 17.40
CA GLY A 36 -10.08 -11.82 16.13
C GLY A 36 -9.68 -12.81 15.04
N VAL A 37 -9.23 -12.25 13.91
CA VAL A 37 -8.62 -12.98 12.81
C VAL A 37 -7.35 -12.26 12.39
N ILE A 38 -6.26 -13.01 12.20
CA ILE A 38 -5.08 -12.56 11.47
C ILE A 38 -5.31 -12.96 10.01
N ALA A 39 -5.54 -11.98 9.15
CA ALA A 39 -5.83 -12.18 7.73
C ALA A 39 -4.56 -12.38 6.89
N ARG A 40 -3.43 -11.83 7.36
CA ARG A 40 -2.14 -11.91 6.68
C ARG A 40 -0.99 -11.80 7.67
N GLN A 41 0.13 -12.42 7.34
CA GLN A 41 1.44 -12.23 7.97
C GLN A 41 2.46 -12.12 6.83
N GLN A 42 3.26 -11.05 6.79
CA GLN A 42 4.22 -10.78 5.70
C GLN A 42 5.30 -9.80 6.13
N ASP A 43 6.46 -9.85 5.47
CA ASP A 43 7.49 -8.82 5.57
C ASP A 43 7.28 -7.75 4.49
N ILE A 44 7.27 -6.48 4.87
CA ILE A 44 7.20 -5.35 3.94
C ILE A 44 8.58 -4.75 3.78
N ALA A 45 9.10 -4.76 2.55
CA ALA A 45 10.43 -4.23 2.23
C ALA A 45 10.57 -2.74 2.62
N ASN A 46 11.71 -2.36 3.20
CA ASN A 46 11.93 -1.01 3.70
C ASN A 46 12.00 0.04 2.57
N PHE A 47 11.00 0.91 2.49
CA PHE A 47 10.91 1.95 1.47
C PHE A 47 11.76 3.18 1.80
N ASN A 48 12.94 3.29 1.17
CA ASN A 48 13.73 4.53 1.21
C ASN A 48 13.14 5.61 0.28
N HIS A 49 12.12 6.29 0.81
CA HIS A 49 11.40 7.36 0.15
C HIS A 49 12.26 8.58 -0.25
N LYS A 50 13.45 8.77 0.32
CA LYS A 50 14.34 9.88 -0.06
C LYS A 50 15.05 9.57 -1.38
N ASP A 51 15.77 8.46 -1.41
CA ASP A 51 16.43 7.94 -2.61
C ASP A 51 15.40 7.78 -3.75
N TRP A 52 14.18 7.33 -3.43
CA TRP A 52 13.08 7.26 -4.37
C TRP A 52 12.72 8.61 -5.00
N LEU A 53 12.52 9.66 -4.19
CA LEU A 53 12.22 11.01 -4.68
C LEU A 53 13.36 11.61 -5.51
N GLU A 54 14.60 11.31 -5.16
CA GLU A 54 15.81 11.83 -5.81
C GLU A 54 16.22 11.03 -7.07
N ASN A 55 15.75 9.78 -7.22
CA ASN A 55 16.09 8.92 -8.35
C ASN A 55 15.63 9.54 -9.69
N PRO A 56 16.55 9.74 -10.66
CA PRO A 56 16.24 10.35 -11.95
C PRO A 56 15.36 9.47 -12.85
N VAL A 57 15.27 8.16 -12.60
CA VAL A 57 14.43 7.23 -13.36
C VAL A 57 13.04 7.14 -12.71
N LYS A 58 12.05 7.75 -13.35
CA LYS A 58 10.65 7.81 -12.89
C LYS A 58 9.71 7.09 -13.86
N GLY A 59 8.65 6.48 -13.34
CA GLY A 59 7.58 5.85 -14.13
C GLY A 59 7.92 4.50 -14.80
N TRP A 60 9.07 3.90 -14.47
CA TRP A 60 9.55 2.60 -14.97
C TRP A 60 9.39 1.45 -13.95
N GLY A 61 8.83 1.73 -12.78
CA GLY A 61 8.87 0.82 -11.63
C GLY A 61 10.26 0.75 -10.97
N GLU A 62 10.32 0.01 -9.89
CA GLU A 62 11.53 -0.31 -9.13
C GLU A 62 11.68 -1.82 -8.98
N SER A 63 12.91 -2.26 -8.71
CA SER A 63 13.16 -3.58 -8.15
C SER A 63 13.55 -3.41 -6.69
N LEU A 64 12.86 -4.12 -5.79
CA LEU A 64 13.07 -4.02 -4.34
C LEU A 64 14.30 -4.87 -3.94
N GLY A 65 15.49 -4.30 -4.15
CA GLY A 65 16.78 -4.96 -3.88
C GLY A 65 17.16 -5.08 -2.40
N THR A 66 16.23 -4.88 -1.46
CA THR A 66 16.49 -4.86 -0.01
C THR A 66 16.06 -6.16 0.65
N THR A 67 16.99 -6.83 1.33
CA THR A 67 16.72 -7.98 2.21
C THR A 67 16.29 -7.56 3.62
N ASP A 68 15.92 -6.29 3.80
CA ASP A 68 15.57 -5.66 5.07
C ASP A 68 14.16 -5.08 4.95
N GLY A 69 13.35 -5.30 5.98
CA GLY A 69 11.91 -5.07 5.95
C GLY A 69 11.29 -5.09 7.33
N THR A 70 10.03 -4.68 7.39
CA THR A 70 9.24 -4.69 8.62
C THR A 70 8.31 -5.90 8.62
N THR A 71 8.45 -6.77 9.62
CA THR A 71 7.53 -7.88 9.88
C THR A 71 6.15 -7.34 10.25
N THR A 72 5.10 -7.79 9.57
CA THR A 72 3.73 -7.29 9.77
C THR A 72 2.67 -8.38 9.81
N ILE A 73 1.55 -8.05 10.45
CA ILE A 73 0.28 -8.77 10.32
C ILE A 73 -0.85 -7.82 9.95
N ASP A 74 -1.82 -8.29 9.17
CA ASP A 74 -3.13 -7.63 9.04
C ASP A 74 -4.12 -8.32 9.98
N ILE A 75 -4.69 -7.58 10.93
CA ILE A 75 -5.52 -8.12 12.01
C ILE A 75 -6.87 -7.40 12.12
N ALA A 76 -7.94 -8.16 12.33
CA ALA A 76 -9.27 -7.66 12.67
C ALA A 76 -9.71 -8.30 13.99
N ALA A 77 -9.63 -7.55 15.09
CA ALA A 77 -9.81 -8.07 16.44
C ALA A 77 -10.73 -7.21 17.30
N SER A 78 -11.24 -7.80 18.38
CA SER A 78 -11.88 -7.06 19.46
C SER A 78 -10.83 -6.32 20.31
N LYS A 79 -11.19 -5.18 20.89
CA LYS A 79 -10.39 -4.48 21.92
C LYS A 79 -10.25 -5.26 23.25
N SER A 80 -10.87 -6.43 23.36
CA SER A 80 -10.66 -7.36 24.48
C SER A 80 -9.89 -8.62 24.05
N ALA A 81 -9.32 -8.64 22.83
CA ALA A 81 -8.48 -9.72 22.35
C ALA A 81 -7.05 -9.63 22.94
N THR A 82 -6.38 -10.78 22.95
CA THR A 82 -4.94 -10.90 23.20
C THR A 82 -4.26 -11.31 21.90
N LEU A 83 -3.26 -10.54 21.47
CA LEU A 83 -2.35 -10.93 20.39
C LEU A 83 -1.15 -11.63 21.03
N SER A 84 -0.89 -12.89 20.66
CA SER A 84 0.28 -13.64 21.11
C SER A 84 1.29 -13.74 19.97
N VAL A 85 2.55 -13.40 20.25
CA VAL A 85 3.68 -13.50 19.29
C VAL A 85 4.78 -14.32 19.94
N ASN A 86 5.09 -15.50 19.39
CA ASN A 86 6.03 -16.46 19.97
C ASN A 86 5.74 -16.83 21.45
N GLY A 87 4.47 -16.75 21.88
CA GLY A 87 4.04 -16.97 23.27
C GLY A 87 4.21 -15.77 24.20
N SER A 88 4.61 -14.61 23.69
CA SER A 88 4.61 -13.33 24.40
C SER A 88 3.31 -12.58 24.08
N ASP A 89 2.48 -12.37 25.11
CA ASP A 89 1.12 -11.82 24.98
C ASP A 89 1.08 -10.29 25.06
N ILE A 90 0.27 -9.69 24.19
CA ILE A 90 0.08 -8.25 23.95
C ILE A 90 -1.41 -7.90 24.04
N ASP A 91 -1.75 -6.83 24.74
CA ASP A 91 -3.12 -6.32 24.85
C ASP A 91 -3.55 -5.64 23.53
N ALA A 92 -4.55 -6.21 22.84
CA ALA A 92 -5.03 -5.64 21.58
C ALA A 92 -5.84 -4.35 21.80
N GLY A 93 -6.41 -4.13 22.99
CA GLY A 93 -7.07 -2.89 23.37
C GLY A 93 -6.07 -1.74 23.46
N GLU A 94 -4.94 -1.93 24.17
CA GLU A 94 -3.86 -0.94 24.23
C GLU A 94 -3.31 -0.62 22.84
N LEU A 95 -3.05 -1.65 22.03
CA LEU A 95 -2.54 -1.51 20.66
C LEU A 95 -3.49 -0.70 19.77
N LEU A 96 -4.78 -1.03 19.77
CA LEU A 96 -5.78 -0.38 18.91
C LEU A 96 -6.23 1.00 19.42
N GLU A 97 -6.08 1.29 20.72
CA GLU A 97 -6.46 2.60 21.28
C GLU A 97 -5.31 3.62 21.29
N THR A 98 -4.06 3.17 21.50
CA THR A 98 -2.89 4.07 21.56
C THR A 98 -2.05 4.05 20.29
N GLY A 99 -2.24 3.04 19.43
CA GLY A 99 -1.46 2.81 18.21
C GLY A 99 -0.19 1.99 18.41
N GLN A 100 0.12 1.55 19.64
CA GLN A 100 1.28 0.73 19.97
C GLN A 100 1.04 -0.09 21.23
N ALA A 101 1.71 -1.23 21.38
CA ALA A 101 1.73 -2.01 22.62
C ALA A 101 2.99 -2.88 22.70
N SER A 102 3.35 -3.31 23.90
CA SER A 102 4.46 -4.23 24.13
C SER A 102 3.97 -5.48 24.87
N SER A 103 4.65 -6.60 24.70
CA SER A 103 4.36 -7.80 25.47
C SER A 103 4.71 -7.61 26.95
N GLN A 104 4.02 -8.35 27.84
CA GLN A 104 4.25 -8.24 29.29
C GLN A 104 5.69 -8.58 29.73
N ASP A 105 6.40 -9.40 28.94
CA ASP A 105 7.80 -9.77 29.15
C ASP A 105 8.80 -8.86 28.42
N GLY A 106 8.31 -7.83 27.73
CA GLY A 106 9.12 -6.80 27.06
C GLY A 106 9.88 -7.25 25.81
N LYS A 107 9.66 -8.49 25.33
CA LYS A 107 10.38 -9.05 24.16
C LYS A 107 9.79 -8.63 22.82
N VAL A 108 8.51 -8.34 22.78
CA VAL A 108 7.80 -7.99 21.55
C VAL A 108 7.26 -6.57 21.68
N THR A 109 7.46 -5.77 20.63
CA THR A 109 6.84 -4.45 20.49
C THR A 109 6.02 -4.41 19.21
N THR A 110 4.89 -3.72 19.25
CA THR A 110 3.92 -3.65 18.16
C THR A 110 3.44 -2.23 17.91
N ARG A 111 3.13 -1.91 16.65
CA ARG A 111 2.70 -0.58 16.22
C ARG A 111 1.70 -0.65 15.07
N VAL A 112 0.57 0.03 15.19
CA VAL A 112 -0.40 0.25 14.10
C VAL A 112 0.25 1.09 13.00
N LEU A 113 0.22 0.62 11.76
CA LEU A 113 0.83 1.32 10.61
C LEU A 113 -0.11 2.35 9.96
N THR A 114 -1.44 2.24 10.13
CA THR A 114 -2.40 3.21 9.53
C THR A 114 -3.59 3.51 10.42
N SER A 115 -3.32 4.17 11.55
CA SER A 115 -4.35 4.53 12.54
C SER A 115 -5.42 5.52 12.06
N GLN A 116 -5.24 6.18 10.90
CA GLN A 116 -6.27 7.04 10.31
C GLN A 116 -6.19 7.05 8.78
N ARG A 117 -7.34 6.94 8.12
CA ARG A 117 -7.51 6.99 6.67
C ARG A 117 -8.58 8.01 6.27
N THR A 118 -8.59 8.43 5.01
CA THR A 118 -9.64 9.27 4.43
C THR A 118 -9.90 8.88 2.97
N TRP A 119 -11.16 8.95 2.57
CA TRP A 119 -11.56 8.78 1.17
C TRP A 119 -11.30 10.05 0.37
N VAL A 120 -10.56 9.91 -0.73
CA VAL A 120 -10.29 10.98 -1.69
C VAL A 120 -10.93 10.69 -3.05
N HIS A 121 -11.35 11.75 -3.72
CA HIS A 121 -11.70 11.83 -5.12
C HIS A 121 -10.56 12.58 -5.83
N GLY A 122 -9.88 11.86 -6.70
CA GLY A 122 -8.65 12.28 -7.35
C GLY A 122 -8.85 12.70 -8.80
N LYS A 123 -8.02 13.63 -9.27
CA LYS A 123 -7.88 13.95 -10.70
C LYS A 123 -6.43 14.11 -11.10
N ILE A 124 -6.08 13.62 -12.28
CA ILE A 124 -4.79 13.83 -12.92
C ILE A 124 -4.98 14.85 -14.03
N ILE A 125 -4.41 16.05 -13.89
CA ILE A 125 -4.69 17.21 -14.75
C ILE A 125 -3.55 17.44 -15.74
N ASP A 126 -3.81 17.42 -17.04
CA ASP A 126 -2.85 17.89 -18.05
C ASP A 126 -2.73 19.42 -17.94
N SER A 127 -1.62 19.90 -17.37
CA SER A 127 -1.36 21.33 -17.12
C SER A 127 -1.44 22.21 -18.39
N SER A 128 -1.23 21.64 -19.58
CA SER A 128 -1.33 22.37 -20.85
C SER A 128 -2.76 22.61 -21.32
N SER A 129 -3.71 21.81 -20.85
CA SER A 129 -5.12 21.87 -21.27
C SER A 129 -6.12 22.19 -20.15
N GLY A 130 -5.68 22.06 -18.88
CA GLY A 130 -6.53 22.23 -17.69
C GLY A 130 -7.58 21.12 -17.52
N LYS A 131 -7.43 19.98 -18.19
CA LYS A 131 -8.41 18.88 -18.21
C LYS A 131 -7.86 17.60 -17.56
N PRO A 132 -8.74 16.77 -16.95
CA PRO A 132 -8.40 15.41 -16.57
C PRO A 132 -7.82 14.62 -17.74
N THR A 133 -6.81 13.78 -17.48
CA THR A 133 -6.07 13.05 -18.51
C THR A 133 -5.71 11.64 -18.04
N PRO A 134 -5.88 10.59 -18.87
CA PRO A 134 -5.61 9.21 -18.44
C PRO A 134 -4.12 8.96 -18.22
N ALA A 135 -3.77 8.25 -17.16
CA ALA A 135 -2.38 7.97 -16.77
C ALA A 135 -2.28 6.72 -15.86
N ARG A 136 -1.06 6.23 -15.65
CA ARG A 136 -0.74 5.30 -14.57
C ARG A 136 -0.55 6.06 -13.26
N ILE A 137 -1.02 5.52 -12.14
CA ILE A 137 -0.87 6.10 -10.79
C ILE A 137 -0.54 5.04 -9.72
N HIS A 138 0.19 5.45 -8.69
CA HIS A 138 0.70 4.63 -7.59
C HIS A 138 0.84 5.49 -6.30
N PHE A 139 0.47 4.99 -5.10
CA PHE A 139 0.39 5.79 -3.86
C PHE A 139 1.02 5.15 -2.60
N ARG A 140 2.35 5.12 -2.48
CA ARG A 140 3.02 4.51 -1.31
C ARG A 140 2.84 5.27 -0.01
N SER A 141 2.69 4.55 1.11
CA SER A 141 2.90 5.11 2.44
C SER A 141 4.40 5.23 2.76
N PRO A 142 4.82 5.96 3.83
CA PRO A 142 6.25 6.12 4.16
C PRO A 142 6.95 4.81 4.54
N ASP A 143 6.16 3.81 4.95
CA ASP A 143 6.54 2.44 5.28
C ASP A 143 6.40 1.46 4.09
N GLY A 144 6.03 1.92 2.89
CA GLY A 144 6.15 1.15 1.64
C GLY A 144 4.92 0.38 1.15
N ARG A 145 3.81 0.31 1.91
CA ARG A 145 2.55 -0.34 1.46
C ARG A 145 1.88 0.41 0.29
N TYR A 146 1.19 -0.29 -0.63
CA TYR A 146 1.05 0.11 -2.05
C TYR A 146 0.64 1.58 -2.30
N PHE A 147 -0.52 2.14 -1.97
CA PHE A 147 -1.90 1.65 -1.94
C PHE A 147 -2.55 1.85 -3.34
N PRO A 148 -3.64 1.12 -3.68
CA PRO A 148 -4.38 1.31 -4.93
C PRO A 148 -5.49 2.37 -4.82
N PRO A 149 -5.85 3.02 -5.93
CA PRO A 149 -7.18 3.61 -6.08
C PRO A 149 -8.29 2.55 -6.01
N TYR A 150 -9.48 2.93 -5.56
CA TYR A 150 -10.65 2.06 -5.50
C TYR A 150 -11.04 1.54 -6.90
N GLY A 151 -11.31 0.24 -6.99
CA GLY A 151 -11.47 -0.47 -8.26
C GLY A 151 -10.18 -1.12 -8.79
N HIS A 152 -9.06 -0.92 -8.09
CA HIS A 152 -7.76 -1.54 -8.36
C HIS A 152 -7.25 -2.27 -7.09
N THR A 153 -6.39 -3.27 -7.24
CA THR A 153 -5.99 -4.24 -6.21
C THR A 153 -4.71 -3.84 -5.47
N HIS A 154 -4.55 -4.26 -4.20
CA HIS A 154 -3.47 -3.79 -3.33
C HIS A 154 -2.16 -4.58 -3.46
N GLU A 155 -2.20 -5.85 -3.87
CA GLU A 155 -1.00 -6.59 -4.26
C GLU A 155 -1.33 -7.85 -5.06
N VAL A 156 -0.62 -8.07 -6.17
CA VAL A 156 -0.66 -9.35 -6.89
C VAL A 156 0.39 -10.27 -6.30
N ASN A 157 -0.03 -11.16 -5.40
CA ASN A 157 0.74 -12.34 -5.03
C ASN A 157 -0.13 -13.60 -5.22
N ASP A 158 0.50 -14.72 -5.56
CA ASP A 158 -0.06 -15.76 -6.41
C ASP A 158 -0.89 -16.86 -5.71
N ASN A 159 -1.32 -16.61 -4.46
CA ASN A 159 -2.06 -17.58 -3.64
C ASN A 159 -3.44 -17.08 -3.18
N TRP A 160 -4.41 -17.22 -4.10
CA TRP A 160 -5.75 -17.78 -3.83
C TRP A 160 -6.54 -17.29 -2.61
N PHE A 161 -7.29 -16.18 -2.75
CA PHE A 161 -8.76 -16.11 -2.59
C PHE A 161 -9.26 -14.65 -2.76
N GLU A 162 -10.14 -14.41 -3.74
CA GLU A 162 -11.05 -13.24 -3.94
C GLU A 162 -10.41 -11.82 -3.94
N ASP A 163 -10.55 -10.95 -4.96
CA ASP A 163 -11.43 -10.92 -6.14
C ASP A 163 -10.76 -10.13 -7.31
N TYR A 164 -11.31 -10.20 -8.52
CA TYR A 164 -10.66 -9.78 -9.79
C TYR A 164 -10.83 -8.28 -10.12
N GLY A 165 -9.76 -7.62 -10.60
CA GLY A 165 -9.80 -6.17 -10.91
C GLY A 165 -8.69 -5.55 -11.79
N ALA A 166 -8.38 -6.11 -12.97
CA ALA A 166 -7.77 -5.37 -14.10
C ALA A 166 -6.44 -4.58 -13.91
N ASP A 167 -5.48 -5.07 -13.11
CA ASP A 167 -4.20 -4.38 -12.87
C ASP A 167 -2.99 -4.90 -13.67
N LEU A 168 -1.95 -4.05 -13.78
CA LEU A 168 -0.71 -4.29 -14.50
C LEU A 168 0.50 -4.20 -13.56
N LEU A 169 1.30 -5.27 -13.46
CA LEU A 169 2.63 -5.23 -12.83
C LEU A 169 3.65 -4.60 -13.78
N LEU A 170 4.51 -3.73 -13.25
CA LEU A 170 5.68 -3.18 -13.94
C LEU A 170 6.91 -3.30 -13.02
N GLY A 171 7.60 -4.44 -13.10
CA GLY A 171 8.56 -4.84 -12.06
C GLY A 171 7.84 -5.21 -10.76
N ASP A 172 8.45 -4.90 -9.62
CA ASP A 172 7.84 -5.09 -8.30
C ASP A 172 6.85 -3.95 -7.95
N THR A 173 6.70 -2.95 -8.84
CA THR A 173 5.88 -1.77 -8.62
C THR A 173 4.54 -1.88 -9.35
N GLN A 174 3.46 -1.75 -8.60
CA GLN A 174 2.10 -1.83 -9.13
C GLN A 174 1.59 -0.45 -9.55
N TYR A 175 0.90 -0.37 -10.68
CA TYR A 175 0.27 0.84 -11.16
C TYR A 175 -1.17 0.58 -11.60
N ALA A 176 -2.08 1.40 -11.09
CA ALA A 176 -3.44 1.49 -11.60
C ALA A 176 -3.45 2.38 -12.84
N TYR A 177 -4.05 1.93 -13.94
CA TYR A 177 -4.39 2.81 -15.07
C TYR A 177 -5.76 3.45 -14.80
N VAL A 178 -5.80 4.78 -14.78
CA VAL A 178 -7.03 5.55 -14.53
C VAL A 178 -7.37 6.46 -15.71
N ASP A 179 -8.65 6.78 -15.90
CA ASP A 179 -9.15 7.58 -17.03
C ASP A 179 -8.79 9.08 -16.95
N GLY A 180 -8.19 9.49 -15.83
CA GLY A 180 -7.92 10.87 -15.43
C GLY A 180 -8.63 11.27 -14.15
N THR A 181 -9.56 10.45 -13.68
CA THR A 181 -10.19 10.52 -12.36
C THR A 181 -9.97 9.23 -11.58
N PHE A 182 -9.96 9.31 -10.25
CA PHE A 182 -9.89 8.14 -9.39
C PHE A 182 -10.61 8.38 -8.06
N GLN A 183 -10.88 7.31 -7.32
CA GLN A 183 -11.25 7.40 -5.90
C GLN A 183 -10.30 6.50 -5.12
N GLY A 184 -10.21 6.64 -3.79
CA GLY A 184 -9.40 5.72 -2.99
C GLY A 184 -9.36 6.11 -1.52
N GLU A 185 -9.05 5.14 -0.67
CA GLU A 185 -8.78 5.37 0.75
C GLU A 185 -7.27 5.52 0.95
N LEU A 186 -6.83 6.71 1.37
CA LEU A 186 -5.42 7.01 1.62
C LEU A 186 -5.16 7.21 3.12
N PRO A 187 -3.95 6.86 3.62
CA PRO A 187 -3.57 7.15 4.99
C PRO A 187 -3.49 8.66 5.21
N VAL A 188 -3.97 9.14 6.35
CA VAL A 188 -3.83 10.55 6.74
C VAL A 188 -2.39 10.80 7.16
N GLY A 189 -1.68 11.62 6.40
CA GLY A 189 -0.26 11.86 6.63
C GLY A 189 0.51 12.12 5.35
N ASP A 190 1.77 11.70 5.36
CA ASP A 190 2.64 11.78 4.18
C ASP A 190 2.36 10.57 3.28
N VAL A 191 2.14 10.83 1.99
CA VAL A 191 1.89 9.81 0.95
C VAL A 191 2.78 10.12 -0.24
N PHE A 192 3.33 9.09 -0.87
CA PHE A 192 4.27 9.18 -1.98
C PHE A 192 3.56 8.76 -3.27
N VAL A 193 3.32 9.72 -4.16
CA VAL A 193 2.62 9.45 -5.43
C VAL A 193 3.59 9.45 -6.60
N GLU A 194 3.41 8.48 -7.49
CA GLU A 194 3.97 8.53 -8.83
C GLU A 194 2.87 8.47 -9.89
N VAL A 195 2.98 9.33 -10.90
CA VAL A 195 2.08 9.38 -12.07
C VAL A 195 2.92 9.38 -13.34
N ALA A 196 2.60 8.50 -14.29
CA ALA A 196 3.28 8.39 -15.58
C ALA A 196 2.29 8.30 -16.75
N LYS A 197 2.60 8.97 -17.86
CA LYS A 197 1.70 9.07 -19.03
C LYS A 197 2.47 9.06 -20.36
N GLY A 198 2.89 7.88 -20.80
CA GLY A 198 3.68 7.71 -22.02
C GLY A 198 4.98 8.53 -21.99
N PHE A 199 5.50 8.89 -23.17
CA PHE A 199 6.77 9.63 -23.31
C PHE A 199 6.60 11.13 -23.63
N GLU A 200 5.37 11.61 -23.86
CA GLU A 200 5.10 13.05 -24.11
C GLU A 200 5.00 13.90 -22.82
N PHE A 201 4.91 13.23 -21.66
CA PHE A 201 4.69 13.85 -20.35
C PHE A 201 5.84 13.53 -19.41
N GLU A 202 6.19 14.50 -18.56
CA GLU A 202 7.16 14.29 -17.50
C GLU A 202 6.50 13.48 -16.36
N PRO A 203 7.07 12.35 -15.93
CA PRO A 203 6.50 11.60 -14.82
C PRO A 203 6.57 12.40 -13.51
N VAL A 204 5.42 12.52 -12.84
CA VAL A 204 5.32 13.17 -11.54
C VAL A 204 5.73 12.17 -10.47
N ARG A 205 6.71 12.52 -9.64
CA ARG A 205 7.08 11.78 -8.43
C ARG A 205 7.18 12.77 -7.28
N GLN A 206 6.31 12.67 -6.28
CA GLN A 206 6.22 13.68 -5.22
C GLN A 206 5.70 13.12 -3.89
N LYS A 207 6.01 13.83 -2.79
CA LYS A 207 5.39 13.62 -1.48
C LYS A 207 4.19 14.55 -1.32
N LEU A 208 3.02 13.96 -1.14
CA LEU A 208 1.77 14.62 -0.76
C LEU A 208 1.59 14.62 0.76
N ARG A 209 0.78 15.55 1.27
CA ARG A 209 0.30 15.57 2.66
C ARG A 209 -1.23 15.50 2.67
N ILE A 210 -1.77 14.32 2.93
CA ILE A 210 -3.20 14.06 3.06
C ILE A 210 -3.68 14.55 4.43
N LYS A 211 -4.73 15.38 4.46
CA LYS A 211 -5.31 15.92 5.70
C LYS A 211 -6.49 15.05 6.19
N PRO A 212 -6.79 15.02 7.51
CA PRO A 212 -8.01 14.38 8.01
C PRO A 212 -9.25 14.93 7.30
N GLY A 213 -10.08 14.04 6.74
CA GLY A 213 -11.31 14.42 6.05
C GLY A 213 -11.12 15.14 4.71
N GLN A 214 -9.90 15.19 4.16
CA GLN A 214 -9.66 15.67 2.80
C GLN A 214 -10.43 14.80 1.81
N ARG A 215 -11.20 15.45 0.92
CA ARG A 215 -11.99 14.79 -0.12
C ARG A 215 -11.43 14.97 -1.52
N ASP A 216 -10.85 16.13 -1.84
CA ASP A 216 -10.36 16.40 -3.19
C ASP A 216 -8.82 16.30 -3.25
N LEU A 217 -8.31 15.70 -4.32
CA LEU A 217 -6.88 15.61 -4.62
C LEU A 217 -6.65 15.84 -6.12
N GLU A 218 -5.89 16.88 -6.48
CA GLU A 218 -5.52 17.14 -7.87
C GLU A 218 -4.00 17.00 -8.05
N ILE A 219 -3.59 16.23 -9.06
CA ILE A 219 -2.20 15.98 -9.40
C ILE A 219 -1.96 16.53 -10.81
N PRO A 220 -1.30 17.69 -10.96
CA PRO A 220 -0.95 18.23 -12.26
C PRO A 220 0.20 17.41 -12.88
N ILE A 221 0.12 17.14 -14.19
CA ILE A 221 1.18 16.54 -14.98
C ILE A 221 1.55 17.46 -16.15
N GLU A 222 2.85 17.68 -16.34
CA GLU A 222 3.37 18.58 -17.37
C GLU A 222 3.73 17.83 -18.65
N ARG A 223 3.40 18.45 -19.78
CA ARG A 223 3.79 17.95 -21.10
C ARG A 223 5.15 18.53 -21.48
N ASN A 224 6.20 17.72 -21.44
CA ASN A 224 7.57 18.17 -21.75
C ASN A 224 7.86 18.21 -23.27
N SER A 225 7.05 17.52 -24.08
CA SER A 225 7.25 17.41 -25.53
C SER A 225 5.94 17.22 -26.29
N ASN A 226 5.86 17.76 -27.51
CA ASN A 226 4.64 17.73 -28.33
C ASN A 226 4.84 16.83 -29.57
N LEU A 227 5.25 15.57 -29.34
CA LEU A 227 5.73 14.65 -30.39
C LEU A 227 4.68 14.37 -31.47
N ARG A 228 3.38 14.43 -31.13
CA ARG A 228 2.26 14.45 -32.09
C ARG A 228 2.37 15.52 -33.18
N GLN A 229 2.88 16.72 -32.88
CA GLN A 229 3.08 17.77 -33.89
C GLN A 229 4.23 17.46 -34.86
N SER A 230 5.12 16.53 -34.48
CA SER A 230 6.22 16.02 -35.31
C SER A 230 5.86 14.74 -36.07
N GLY A 231 4.57 14.35 -36.11
CA GLY A 231 4.07 13.21 -36.87
C GLY A 231 4.16 11.85 -36.17
N TRP A 232 4.57 11.81 -34.90
CA TRP A 232 4.68 10.56 -34.14
C TRP A 232 3.37 10.24 -33.41
N VAL A 233 2.84 9.04 -33.63
CA VAL A 233 1.73 8.48 -32.84
C VAL A 233 2.34 7.54 -31.81
N THR A 234 2.38 7.98 -30.55
CA THR A 234 2.77 7.15 -29.42
C THR A 234 1.63 6.21 -29.04
N ALA A 235 1.87 4.91 -29.16
CA ALA A 235 1.11 3.88 -28.46
C ALA A 235 1.98 3.36 -27.30
N ASP A 236 1.37 3.17 -26.13
CA ASP A 236 1.99 2.39 -25.06
C ASP A 236 1.98 0.93 -25.52
N THR A 237 3.17 0.41 -25.87
CA THR A 237 3.35 -0.96 -26.38
C THR A 237 3.87 -1.92 -25.32
N HIS A 238 3.72 -1.55 -24.03
CA HIS A 238 4.27 -2.34 -22.93
C HIS A 238 3.45 -3.62 -22.69
N THR A 239 3.70 -4.63 -23.52
CA THR A 239 3.13 -5.97 -23.42
C THR A 239 4.16 -6.96 -22.90
N HIS A 240 3.91 -7.56 -21.73
CA HIS A 240 4.69 -8.72 -21.27
C HIS A 240 4.17 -10.00 -21.96
N PHE A 241 5.08 -10.79 -22.51
CA PHE A 241 4.77 -12.14 -23.02
C PHE A 241 4.51 -13.08 -21.84
N LEU A 242 3.28 -13.59 -21.71
CA LEU A 242 2.97 -14.68 -20.79
C LEU A 242 3.47 -16.02 -21.38
N TYR A 243 4.57 -16.53 -20.85
CA TYR A 243 4.96 -17.93 -21.04
C TYR A 243 4.42 -18.77 -19.87
N SER A 244 3.36 -19.54 -20.10
CA SER A 244 2.93 -20.57 -19.15
C SER A 244 3.90 -21.75 -19.20
N ARG A 245 4.75 -21.91 -18.17
CA ARG A 245 5.58 -23.11 -18.03
C ARG A 245 4.78 -24.25 -17.40
N ASN A 246 3.83 -24.81 -18.16
CA ASN A 246 3.22 -26.09 -17.80
C ASN A 246 4.30 -27.18 -17.80
N GLY A 247 4.40 -27.92 -16.70
CA GLY A 247 5.45 -28.91 -16.48
C GLY A 247 5.04 -29.97 -15.47
N SER A 248 3.94 -30.69 -15.75
CA SER A 248 3.56 -31.88 -14.98
C SER A 248 4.25 -33.13 -15.54
N SER A 249 5.05 -33.80 -14.70
CA SER A 249 5.36 -35.23 -14.78
C SER A 249 5.81 -35.73 -13.41
#